data_AF-A0A7V0RKU9-F1
#
_entry.id   AF-A0A7V0RKU9-F1
#
_cell.length_a   1.000
_cell.length_b   1.000
_cell.length_c   1.000
_cell.angle_alpha   90.00
_cell.angle_beta   90.00
_cell.angle_gamma   90.00
#
_symmetry.space_group_name_H-M   'P 1'
#
loop_
_entity.id
_entity.type
_entity.pdbx_description
1 polymer ?
#
loop_
_entity_poly.entity_id
_entity_poly.type
_entity_poly.pdbx_seq_one_letter_code
_entity_poly.pdbx_strand_id
1 'polypeptide(L)'
;MEHVIEEHYSATLLKNVAGQEVADAIGNSPGDDPPPPSFSHETLGRRIIEYDSELNEVLRKHGIPQEELKAAFSREQPEKLISLVSSDLDCDRIDYLMRTARHSGLPYGGVDAEYIIGQICVDSQGHICLTQKALRAADHLLISRYFDYTQVAFHKTVVAFEEVLKGVIQELLKRGNLDCSGTAIHKKILNNELATFDDHFMMGRLRHVLSNLNAPEDDPLKMKINSVLNRRPPKLVAACERIRSRDQRRDHCNLVRQVKEKIGHWADQSDVPEMLWHVWDRHLPMTKIGSLVPVSVIEEDGFEEEAAQGV
;
A
#
# COMPACT_ATOMS: atom_id res chain seq x y z
N MET A 1 -2.98 6.53 -1.05
CA MET A 1 -3.38 7.63 -0.14
C MET A 1 -2.16 8.17 0.60
N GLU A 2 -1.42 7.30 1.28
CA GLU A 2 -0.15 7.59 1.99
C GLU A 2 0.80 8.53 1.22
N HIS A 3 1.18 8.17 -0.01
CA HIS A 3 2.07 9.01 -0.83
C HIS A 3 1.57 10.44 -1.05
N VAL A 4 0.25 10.67 -1.11
CA VAL A 4 -0.31 12.04 -1.29
C VAL A 4 -0.13 12.85 0.00
N ILE A 5 -0.30 12.19 1.15
CA ILE A 5 -0.11 12.80 2.47
C ILE A 5 1.38 13.11 2.66
N GLU A 6 2.26 12.14 2.40
CA GLU A 6 3.71 12.31 2.47
C GLU A 6 4.21 13.45 1.58
N GLU A 7 3.77 13.50 0.32
CA GLU A 7 4.14 14.55 -0.63
C GLU A 7 3.66 15.93 -0.17
N HIS A 8 2.43 16.02 0.33
CA HIS A 8 1.86 17.26 0.84
C HIS A 8 2.66 17.83 2.02
N TYR A 9 2.94 17.01 3.03
CA TYR A 9 3.65 17.47 4.23
C TYR A 9 5.15 17.67 3.99
N SER A 10 5.78 16.84 3.13
CA SER A 10 7.18 17.05 2.73
C SER A 10 7.37 18.35 1.94
N ALA A 11 6.46 18.66 1.01
CA ALA A 11 6.48 19.92 0.26
C ALA A 11 6.23 21.15 1.15
N THR A 12 5.41 21.00 2.21
CA THR A 12 5.10 22.07 3.16
C THR A 12 6.29 22.36 4.08
N LEU A 13 7.01 21.32 4.52
CA LEU A 13 8.29 21.47 5.23
C LEU A 13 9.35 22.20 4.41
N LEU A 14 9.51 21.84 3.14
CA LEU A 14 10.45 22.54 2.25
C LEU A 14 10.11 24.03 2.09
N LYS A 15 8.83 24.41 2.16
CA LYS A 15 8.39 25.81 2.15
C LYS A 15 8.64 26.51 3.49
N ASN A 16 8.46 25.82 4.62
CA ASN A 16 8.66 26.38 5.96
C ASN A 16 10.14 26.46 6.36
N VAL A 17 11.03 25.66 5.77
CA VAL A 17 12.50 25.82 5.95
C VAL A 17 13.00 27.15 5.34
N ALA A 18 12.23 27.78 4.44
CA ALA A 18 12.48 29.15 3.97
C ALA A 18 11.85 30.24 4.86
N GLY A 19 11.17 29.88 5.95
CA GLY A 19 10.49 30.82 6.84
C GLY A 19 10.02 30.18 8.15
N GLN A 20 10.90 30.24 9.15
CA GLN A 20 10.66 30.12 10.60
C GLN A 20 10.09 28.82 11.19
N GLU A 21 10.62 28.53 12.38
CA GLU A 21 10.47 27.35 13.23
C GLU A 21 8.99 27.01 13.52
N VAL A 22 8.65 25.72 13.38
CA VAL A 22 7.46 25.14 14.02
C VAL A 22 7.95 24.07 14.99
N ALA A 23 8.55 24.52 16.08
CA ALA A 23 8.52 23.80 17.33
C ALA A 23 7.42 24.46 18.16
N ASP A 24 6.30 23.77 18.41
CA ASP A 24 5.56 23.98 19.65
C ASP A 24 4.51 22.89 19.92
N ALA A 25 4.62 22.36 21.14
CA ALA A 25 3.58 21.78 21.98
C ALA A 25 2.93 20.46 21.55
N ILE A 26 3.64 19.35 21.73
CA ILE A 26 3.02 18.10 22.21
C ILE A 26 3.78 17.67 23.46
N GLY A 27 3.05 17.23 24.49
CA GLY A 27 3.61 16.68 25.72
C GLY A 27 4.38 15.40 25.44
N ASN A 28 5.61 15.54 24.97
CA ASN A 28 6.55 14.44 24.90
C ASN A 28 6.91 14.06 26.33
N SER A 29 6.84 12.77 26.65
CA SER A 29 7.63 12.25 27.76
C SER A 29 9.10 12.62 27.51
N PRO A 30 9.86 13.05 28.54
CA PRO A 30 11.23 13.50 28.33
C PRO A 30 12.07 12.35 27.77
N GLY A 31 12.45 12.43 26.49
CA GLY A 31 13.25 11.42 25.79
C GLY A 31 12.75 11.03 24.38
N ASP A 32 11.53 11.38 23.99
CA ASP A 32 10.96 10.94 22.71
C ASP A 32 11.27 11.89 21.55
N ASP A 33 11.69 11.30 20.42
CA ASP A 33 11.86 12.01 19.15
C ASP A 33 10.53 12.65 18.70
N PRO A 34 10.58 13.87 18.11
CA PRO A 34 9.38 14.51 17.59
C PRO A 34 8.74 13.66 16.48
N PRO A 35 7.40 13.63 16.38
CA PRO A 35 6.72 12.84 15.36
C PRO A 35 7.13 13.31 13.96
N PRO A 36 7.27 12.39 12.98
CA PRO A 36 7.58 12.75 11.61
C PRO A 36 6.47 13.61 10.99
N PRO A 37 6.71 14.25 9.85
CA PRO A 37 5.72 15.11 9.18
C PRO A 37 4.41 14.41 8.83
N SER A 38 4.53 13.12 8.48
CA SER A 38 3.46 12.19 8.15
C SER A 38 3.93 10.79 8.49
N PHE A 39 3.00 9.87 8.71
CA PHE A 39 3.32 8.47 8.96
C PHE A 39 3.07 7.60 7.72
N SER A 40 3.98 6.65 7.48
CA SER A 40 3.69 5.46 6.67
C SER A 40 2.83 4.48 7.47
N HIS A 41 2.13 3.55 6.83
CA HIS A 41 1.39 2.52 7.57
C HIS A 41 2.29 1.66 8.47
N GLU A 42 3.54 1.37 8.04
CA GLU A 42 4.53 0.65 8.85
C GLU A 42 4.96 1.47 10.09
N THR A 43 5.27 2.76 9.93
CA THR A 43 5.64 3.62 11.07
C THR A 43 4.47 3.96 11.97
N LEU A 44 3.27 4.09 11.42
CA LEU A 44 2.03 4.26 12.18
C LEU A 44 1.76 3.04 13.07
N GLY A 45 1.90 1.82 12.53
CA GLY A 45 1.75 0.58 13.29
C GLY A 45 2.69 0.53 14.50
N ARG A 46 3.96 0.92 14.31
CA ARG A 46 4.92 1.03 15.42
C ARG A 46 4.45 2.02 16.48
N ARG A 47 4.00 3.20 16.07
CA ARG A 47 3.53 4.24 17.00
C ARG A 47 2.28 3.80 17.78
N ILE A 48 1.40 3.01 17.16
CA ILE A 48 0.24 2.43 17.86
C ILE A 48 0.73 1.45 18.94
N ILE A 49 1.64 0.54 18.61
CA ILE A 49 2.21 -0.42 19.59
C ILE A 49 2.90 0.29 20.76
N GLU A 50 3.50 1.46 20.53
CA GLU A 50 4.18 2.23 21.57
C GLU A 50 3.20 2.97 22.50
N TYR A 51 2.17 3.61 21.95
CA TYR A 51 1.40 4.62 22.68
C TYR A 51 -0.08 4.29 22.91
N ASP A 52 -0.63 3.26 22.27
CA ASP A 52 -2.01 2.86 22.49
C ASP A 52 -2.16 2.23 23.88
N SER A 53 -2.93 2.90 24.75
CA SER A 53 -3.01 2.50 26.15
C SER A 53 -3.73 1.17 26.35
N GLU A 54 -4.73 0.88 25.51
CA GLU A 54 -5.54 -0.34 25.62
C GLU A 54 -4.71 -1.55 25.17
N LEU A 55 -4.04 -1.43 24.03
CA LEU A 55 -3.12 -2.44 23.53
C LEU A 55 -2.01 -2.73 24.55
N ASN A 56 -1.41 -1.68 25.12
CA ASN A 56 -0.34 -1.80 26.11
C ASN A 56 -0.79 -2.48 27.40
N GLU A 57 -2.02 -2.22 27.85
CA GLU A 57 -2.61 -2.91 28.99
C GLU A 57 -2.75 -4.42 28.71
N VAL A 58 -3.24 -4.79 27.52
CA VAL A 58 -3.39 -6.18 27.10
C VAL A 58 -2.03 -6.88 26.99
N LEU A 59 -1.04 -6.26 26.35
CA LEU A 59 0.31 -6.82 26.22
C LEU A 59 0.93 -7.08 27.59
N ARG A 60 0.83 -6.12 28.51
CA ARG A 60 1.31 -6.26 29.89
C ARG A 60 0.58 -7.39 30.64
N LYS A 61 -0.74 -7.50 30.48
CA LYS A 61 -1.55 -8.55 31.11
C LYS A 61 -1.11 -9.95 30.67
N HIS A 62 -0.67 -10.10 29.42
CA HIS A 62 -0.20 -11.37 28.87
C HIS A 62 1.32 -11.55 28.94
N GLY A 63 2.06 -10.59 29.52
CA GLY A 63 3.51 -10.66 29.66
C GLY A 63 4.27 -10.60 28.33
N ILE A 64 3.68 -10.01 27.28
CA ILE A 64 4.28 -9.88 25.95
C ILE A 64 5.07 -8.56 25.90
N PRO A 65 6.40 -8.59 25.68
CA PRO A 65 7.18 -7.36 25.55
C PRO A 65 6.83 -6.59 24.28
N GLN A 66 6.61 -5.27 24.41
CA GLN A 66 6.35 -4.41 23.25
C GLN A 66 7.49 -4.41 22.24
N GLU A 67 8.74 -4.48 22.71
CA GLU A 67 9.93 -4.47 21.84
C GLU A 67 9.95 -5.68 20.89
N GLU A 68 9.54 -6.87 21.36
CA GLU A 68 9.44 -8.06 20.51
C GLU A 68 8.40 -7.87 19.40
N LEU A 69 7.24 -7.30 19.74
CA LEU A 69 6.20 -7.02 18.76
C LEU A 69 6.65 -5.94 17.75
N LYS A 70 7.28 -4.86 18.23
CA LYS A 70 7.83 -3.81 17.35
C LYS A 70 8.87 -4.37 16.39
N ALA A 71 9.77 -5.24 16.88
CA ALA A 71 10.77 -5.90 16.05
C ALA A 71 10.15 -6.79 14.97
N ALA A 72 9.05 -7.49 15.28
CA ALA A 72 8.31 -8.28 14.30
C ALA A 72 7.69 -7.43 13.17
N PHE A 73 7.27 -6.20 13.48
CA PHE A 73 6.71 -5.26 12.50
C PHE A 73 7.78 -4.47 11.73
N SER A 74 8.91 -4.14 12.36
CA SER A 74 9.88 -3.19 11.79
C SER A 74 10.81 -3.77 10.73
N ARG A 75 10.82 -5.11 10.54
CA ARG A 75 11.84 -5.82 9.74
C ARG A 75 13.29 -5.55 10.20
N GLU A 76 13.50 -4.87 11.34
CA GLU A 76 14.81 -4.44 11.83
C GLU A 76 15.56 -5.57 12.56
N GLN A 77 14.83 -6.58 13.03
CA GLN A 77 15.45 -7.82 13.50
C GLN A 77 15.03 -8.97 12.57
N PRO A 78 15.97 -9.75 12.01
CA PRO A 78 15.64 -10.91 11.21
C PRO A 78 15.34 -12.09 12.16
N GLU A 79 14.26 -11.98 12.93
CA GLU A 79 13.73 -13.19 13.53
C GLU A 79 13.24 -14.10 12.41
N LYS A 80 13.71 -15.35 12.43
CA LYS A 80 13.45 -16.38 11.41
C LYS A 80 11.95 -16.49 11.08
N LEU A 81 11.10 -16.21 12.06
CA LEU A 81 9.63 -16.28 11.98
C LEU A 81 8.97 -15.07 11.29
N ILE A 82 9.65 -13.92 11.15
CA ILE A 82 9.08 -12.74 10.47
C ILE A 82 8.78 -13.05 9.01
N SER A 83 9.50 -13.98 8.39
CA SER A 83 9.21 -14.43 7.03
C SER A 83 7.82 -15.08 6.87
N LEU A 84 7.22 -15.60 7.95
CA LEU A 84 5.83 -16.05 7.94
C LEU A 84 4.85 -14.88 7.83
N VAL A 85 5.20 -13.72 8.36
CA VAL A 85 4.35 -12.53 8.37
C VAL A 85 4.64 -11.62 7.16
N SER A 86 5.89 -11.58 6.69
CA SER A 86 6.32 -10.73 5.59
C SER A 86 7.39 -11.41 4.73
N SER A 87 6.98 -12.00 3.60
CA SER A 87 7.85 -12.61 2.59
C SER A 87 7.15 -12.70 1.24
N ASP A 88 7.57 -13.61 0.36
CA ASP A 88 6.82 -13.99 -0.85
C ASP A 88 5.75 -15.07 -0.60
N LEU A 89 5.92 -15.83 0.49
CA LEU A 89 5.11 -16.95 0.92
C LEU A 89 4.62 -16.69 2.37
N ASP A 90 4.13 -15.48 2.64
CA ASP A 90 3.64 -15.08 3.95
C ASP A 90 2.14 -15.40 4.14
N CYS A 91 1.72 -15.47 5.40
CA CYS A 91 0.34 -15.71 5.78
C CYS A 91 -0.59 -14.57 5.36
N ASP A 92 -0.08 -13.32 5.28
CA ASP A 92 -0.80 -12.16 4.78
C ASP A 92 -1.29 -12.37 3.34
N ARG A 93 -0.40 -12.81 2.43
CA ARG A 93 -0.77 -13.11 1.04
C ARG A 93 -1.74 -14.26 0.91
N ILE A 94 -1.48 -15.35 1.61
CA ILE A 94 -2.35 -16.52 1.53
C ILE A 94 -3.77 -16.12 1.96
N ASP A 95 -3.89 -15.39 3.08
CA ASP A 95 -5.18 -14.90 3.57
C ASP A 95 -5.85 -13.94 2.58
N TYR A 96 -5.18 -12.86 2.16
CA TYR A 96 -5.86 -11.86 1.33
C TYR A 96 -6.22 -12.42 -0.05
N LEU A 97 -5.44 -13.32 -0.64
CA LEU A 97 -5.77 -13.92 -1.94
C LEU A 97 -7.03 -14.77 -1.86
N MET A 98 -7.12 -15.62 -0.84
CA MET A 98 -8.30 -16.45 -0.60
C MET A 98 -9.51 -15.59 -0.23
N ARG A 99 -9.31 -14.58 0.62
CA ARG A 99 -10.36 -13.65 1.06
C ARG A 99 -10.88 -12.84 -0.12
N THR A 100 -10.00 -12.28 -0.95
CA THR A 100 -10.41 -11.51 -2.13
C THR A 100 -11.14 -12.38 -3.13
N ALA A 101 -10.67 -13.58 -3.44
CA ALA A 101 -11.40 -14.50 -4.32
C ALA A 101 -12.80 -14.83 -3.77
N ARG A 102 -12.91 -15.11 -2.48
CA ARG A 102 -14.19 -15.40 -1.82
C ARG A 102 -15.17 -14.22 -1.89
N HIS A 103 -14.72 -13.00 -1.63
CA HIS A 103 -15.60 -11.82 -1.54
C HIS A 103 -15.89 -11.20 -2.91
N SER A 104 -14.95 -11.27 -3.86
CA SER A 104 -15.14 -10.77 -5.22
C SER A 104 -15.87 -11.76 -6.13
N GLY A 105 -15.87 -13.05 -5.78
CA GLY A 105 -16.39 -14.13 -6.63
C GLY A 105 -15.47 -14.46 -7.81
N LEU A 106 -14.24 -13.93 -7.84
CA LEU A 106 -13.27 -14.25 -8.87
C LEU A 106 -12.64 -15.63 -8.63
N PRO A 107 -12.40 -16.41 -9.70
CA PRO A 107 -11.87 -17.77 -9.57
C PRO A 107 -10.35 -17.81 -9.30
N TYR A 108 -9.66 -16.66 -9.26
CA TYR A 108 -8.20 -16.60 -9.37
C TYR A 108 -7.42 -16.63 -8.04
N GLY A 109 -8.08 -16.80 -6.89
CA GLY A 109 -7.41 -16.90 -5.58
C GLY A 109 -7.60 -18.26 -4.88
N GLY A 110 -7.80 -19.33 -5.66
CA GLY A 110 -7.90 -20.70 -5.17
C GLY A 110 -6.55 -21.29 -4.72
N VAL A 111 -5.95 -20.68 -3.71
CA VAL A 111 -4.66 -21.12 -3.14
C VAL A 111 -4.90 -22.30 -2.20
N ASP A 112 -4.13 -23.37 -2.34
CA ASP A 112 -4.12 -24.50 -1.40
C ASP A 112 -3.26 -24.16 -0.17
N ALA A 113 -3.85 -23.37 0.73
CA ALA A 113 -3.18 -22.92 1.95
C ALA A 113 -2.78 -24.08 2.86
N GLU A 114 -3.63 -25.10 3.00
CA GLU A 114 -3.37 -26.26 3.86
C GLU A 114 -2.16 -27.03 3.37
N TYR A 115 -2.05 -27.27 2.06
CA TYR A 115 -0.89 -27.92 1.49
C TYR A 115 0.38 -27.08 1.63
N ILE A 116 0.34 -25.77 1.33
CA ILE A 116 1.50 -24.87 1.50
C ILE A 116 1.99 -24.91 2.95
N ILE A 117 1.09 -24.75 3.92
CA ILE A 117 1.42 -24.78 5.35
C ILE A 117 2.01 -26.13 5.75
N GLY A 118 1.42 -27.23 5.28
CA GLY A 118 1.90 -28.59 5.54
C GLY A 118 3.27 -28.91 4.92
N GLN A 119 3.74 -28.10 3.97
CA GLN A 119 5.05 -28.25 3.33
C GLN A 119 6.08 -27.21 3.79
N ILE A 120 5.77 -26.41 4.81
CA ILE A 120 6.76 -25.50 5.42
C ILE A 120 7.87 -26.32 6.08
N CYS A 121 9.12 -25.98 5.78
CA CYS A 121 10.31 -26.55 6.40
C CYS A 121 11.28 -25.43 6.80
N VAL A 122 12.36 -25.80 7.51
CA VAL A 122 13.40 -24.87 7.94
C VAL A 122 14.74 -25.37 7.42
N ASP A 123 15.50 -24.50 6.74
CA ASP A 123 16.83 -24.84 6.23
C ASP A 123 17.89 -24.92 7.35
N SER A 124 19.12 -25.29 6.99
CA SER A 124 20.24 -25.39 7.94
C SER A 124 20.66 -24.05 8.56
N GLN A 125 20.30 -22.93 7.94
CA GLN A 125 20.56 -21.57 8.43
C GLN A 125 19.40 -21.06 9.30
N GLY A 126 18.27 -21.78 9.30
CA GLY A 126 17.06 -21.47 10.03
C GLY A 126 16.07 -20.60 9.26
N HIS A 127 16.21 -20.46 7.95
CA HIS A 127 15.22 -19.78 7.13
C HIS A 127 14.00 -20.67 6.90
N ILE A 128 12.85 -20.02 6.80
CA ILE A 128 11.60 -20.70 6.49
C ILE A 128 11.54 -20.92 4.98
N CYS A 129 11.35 -22.18 4.62
CA CYS A 129 11.37 -22.66 3.25
C CYS A 129 10.14 -23.53 2.99
N LEU A 130 9.97 -23.95 1.74
CA LEU A 130 9.04 -24.99 1.36
C LEU A 130 9.80 -26.22 0.91
N THR A 131 9.25 -27.41 1.15
CA THR A 131 9.77 -28.63 0.53
C THR A 131 9.64 -28.56 -0.99
N GLN A 132 10.47 -29.33 -1.69
CA GLN A 132 10.42 -29.42 -3.16
C GLN A 132 9.05 -29.86 -3.69
N LYS A 133 8.29 -30.64 -2.92
CA LYS A 133 6.94 -31.10 -3.27
C LYS A 133 5.94 -29.95 -3.41
N ALA A 134 6.18 -28.83 -2.74
CA ALA A 134 5.32 -27.66 -2.78
C ALA A 134 5.65 -26.66 -3.89
N LEU A 135 6.67 -26.93 -4.72
CA LEU A 135 7.11 -26.00 -5.75
C LEU A 135 5.95 -25.52 -6.64
N ARG A 136 5.07 -26.43 -7.07
CA ARG A 136 3.90 -26.09 -7.90
C ARG A 136 2.83 -25.30 -7.14
N ALA A 137 2.67 -25.52 -5.84
CA ALA A 137 1.77 -24.73 -5.02
C ALA A 137 2.30 -23.31 -4.83
N ALA A 138 3.63 -23.16 -4.67
CA ALA A 138 4.29 -21.86 -4.63
C ALA A 138 4.16 -21.09 -5.97
N ASP A 139 4.39 -21.76 -7.11
CA ASP A 139 4.14 -21.19 -8.45
C ASP A 139 2.70 -20.70 -8.57
N HIS A 140 1.74 -21.53 -8.16
CA HIS A 140 0.32 -21.19 -8.23
C HIS A 140 -0.04 -19.99 -7.35
N LEU A 141 0.56 -19.85 -6.16
CA LEU A 141 0.39 -18.68 -5.30
C LEU A 141 0.85 -17.39 -6.02
N LEU A 142 2.03 -17.42 -6.64
CA LEU A 142 2.57 -16.26 -7.37
C LEU A 142 1.70 -15.87 -8.56
N ILE A 143 1.20 -16.86 -9.31
CA ILE A 143 0.27 -16.64 -10.43
C ILE A 143 -1.08 -16.11 -9.92
N SER A 144 -1.60 -16.67 -8.83
CA SER A 144 -2.84 -16.21 -8.20
C SER A 144 -2.73 -14.74 -7.79
N ARG A 145 -1.58 -14.35 -7.22
CA ARG A 145 -1.27 -12.96 -6.89
C ARG A 145 -1.25 -12.06 -8.12
N TYR A 146 -0.65 -12.50 -9.22
CA TYR A 146 -0.67 -11.74 -10.46
C TYR A 146 -2.10 -11.48 -10.94
N PHE A 147 -2.97 -12.50 -10.94
CA PHE A 147 -4.36 -12.34 -11.33
C PHE A 147 -5.16 -11.48 -10.35
N ASP A 148 -4.98 -11.66 -9.04
CA ASP A 148 -5.64 -10.83 -8.02
C ASP A 148 -5.33 -9.34 -8.24
N TYR A 149 -4.06 -8.99 -8.39
CA TYR A 149 -3.67 -7.59 -8.65
C TYR A 149 -4.22 -7.08 -9.98
N THR A 150 -4.09 -7.84 -11.08
CA THR A 150 -4.52 -7.35 -12.40
C THR A 150 -6.05 -7.24 -12.53
N GLN A 151 -6.79 -8.15 -11.92
CA GLN A 151 -8.25 -8.21 -12.05
C GLN A 151 -8.99 -7.40 -10.97
N VAL A 152 -8.38 -7.21 -9.79
CA VAL A 152 -9.02 -6.50 -8.67
C VAL A 152 -8.36 -5.15 -8.45
N ALA A 153 -7.12 -5.14 -7.97
CA ALA A 153 -6.45 -3.90 -7.55
C ALA A 153 -6.25 -2.93 -8.72
N PHE A 154 -5.91 -3.45 -9.90
CA PHE A 154 -5.63 -2.68 -11.11
C PHE A 154 -6.83 -2.59 -12.05
N HIS A 155 -8.00 -3.05 -11.62
CA HIS A 155 -9.21 -2.90 -12.42
C HIS A 155 -9.45 -1.42 -12.71
N LYS A 156 -9.63 -1.07 -13.99
CA LYS A 156 -9.75 0.32 -14.48
C LYS A 156 -10.69 1.20 -13.65
N THR A 157 -11.80 0.65 -13.15
CA THR A 157 -12.76 1.41 -12.33
C THR A 157 -12.27 1.67 -10.91
N VAL A 158 -11.54 0.71 -10.30
CA VAL A 158 -10.92 0.88 -8.98
C VAL A 158 -9.86 1.97 -9.08
N VAL A 159 -8.97 1.85 -10.07
CA VAL A 159 -7.93 2.83 -10.37
C VAL A 159 -8.52 4.22 -10.63
N ALA A 160 -9.60 4.31 -11.42
CA ALA A 160 -10.24 5.59 -11.69
C ALA A 160 -10.76 6.28 -10.41
N PHE A 161 -11.38 5.53 -9.49
CA PHE A 161 -11.79 6.08 -8.19
C PHE A 161 -10.61 6.42 -7.29
N GLU A 162 -9.54 5.62 -7.30
CA GLU A 162 -8.32 5.90 -6.55
C GLU A 162 -7.72 7.25 -6.94
N GLU A 163 -7.61 7.53 -8.25
CA GLU A 163 -7.08 8.81 -8.76
C GLU A 163 -7.96 10.00 -8.39
N VAL A 164 -9.29 9.85 -8.49
CA VAL A 164 -10.23 10.89 -8.04
C VAL A 164 -10.05 11.15 -6.54
N LEU A 165 -10.03 10.10 -5.72
CA LEU A 165 -9.93 10.21 -4.27
C LEU A 165 -8.60 10.82 -3.83
N LYS A 166 -7.48 10.48 -4.48
CA LYS A 166 -6.19 11.17 -4.28
C LYS A 166 -6.32 12.66 -4.50
N GLY A 167 -6.97 13.06 -5.60
CA GLY A 167 -7.22 14.47 -5.90
C GLY A 167 -8.11 15.17 -4.87
N VAL A 168 -9.15 14.48 -4.37
CA VAL A 168 -9.99 14.99 -3.28
C VAL A 168 -9.16 15.21 -2.02
N ILE A 169 -8.42 14.20 -1.58
CA ILE A 169 -7.61 14.26 -0.35
C ILE A 169 -6.57 15.37 -0.44
N GLN A 170 -5.86 15.48 -1.56
CA GLN A 170 -4.88 16.54 -1.78
C GLN A 170 -5.50 17.93 -1.60
N GLU A 171 -6.71 18.13 -2.11
CA GLU A 171 -7.40 19.42 -2.03
C GLU A 171 -7.99 19.67 -0.63
N LEU A 172 -8.45 18.63 0.05
CA LEU A 172 -8.88 18.73 1.45
C LEU A 172 -7.72 19.16 2.37
N LEU A 173 -6.53 18.57 2.17
CA LEU A 173 -5.32 18.94 2.90
C LEU A 173 -4.94 20.40 2.61
N LYS A 174 -4.86 20.78 1.33
CA LYS A 174 -4.54 22.17 0.90
C LYS A 174 -5.48 23.22 1.47
N ARG A 175 -6.79 22.92 1.54
CA ARG A 175 -7.82 23.83 2.04
C ARG A 175 -8.00 23.75 3.56
N GLY A 176 -7.20 22.94 4.28
CA GLY A 176 -7.30 22.77 5.74
C GLY A 176 -8.58 22.06 6.21
N ASN A 177 -9.26 21.33 5.33
CA ASN A 177 -10.47 20.57 5.65
C ASN A 177 -10.18 19.16 6.18
N LEU A 178 -8.93 18.71 6.07
CA LEU A 178 -8.41 17.46 6.58
C LEU A 178 -7.02 17.71 7.14
N ASP A 179 -6.71 17.13 8.30
CA ASP A 179 -5.38 17.17 8.89
C ASP A 179 -4.91 15.74 9.16
N CYS A 180 -3.83 15.36 8.46
CA CYS A 180 -3.16 14.07 8.59
C CYS A 180 -1.68 14.25 8.92
N SER A 181 -1.32 15.40 9.52
CA SER A 181 0.04 15.64 10.00
C SER A 181 0.41 14.61 11.06
N GLY A 182 1.70 14.26 11.15
CA GLY A 182 2.14 13.31 12.16
C GLY A 182 1.83 13.78 13.59
N THR A 183 1.82 15.08 13.85
CA THR A 183 1.36 15.65 15.13
C THR A 183 -0.12 15.36 15.40
N ALA A 184 -1.00 15.60 14.42
CA ALA A 184 -2.43 15.33 14.55
C ALA A 184 -2.73 13.83 14.73
N ILE A 185 -2.07 12.98 13.94
CA ILE A 185 -2.23 11.52 14.04
C ILE A 185 -1.67 11.01 15.38
N HIS A 186 -0.52 11.51 15.82
CA HIS A 186 0.05 11.10 17.11
C HIS A 186 -0.86 11.47 18.28
N LYS A 187 -1.45 12.67 18.26
CA LYS A 187 -2.44 13.09 19.26
C LYS A 187 -3.66 12.16 19.28
N LYS A 188 -4.11 11.70 18.11
CA LYS A 188 -5.22 10.73 18.01
C LYS A 188 -4.87 9.38 18.63
N ILE A 189 -3.63 8.91 18.49
CA ILE A 189 -3.16 7.68 19.14
C ILE A 189 -3.20 7.84 20.66
N LEU A 190 -2.60 8.92 21.18
CA LEU A 190 -2.54 9.18 22.64
C LEU A 190 -3.92 9.29 23.29
N ASN A 191 -4.91 9.79 22.54
CA ASN A 191 -6.29 9.95 23.02
C ASN A 191 -7.18 8.72 22.77
N ASN A 192 -6.66 7.63 22.18
CA ASN A 192 -7.45 6.49 21.69
C ASN A 192 -8.57 6.88 20.71
N GLU A 193 -8.35 7.95 19.93
CA GLU A 193 -9.28 8.44 18.93
C GLU A 193 -8.95 7.92 17.52
N LEU A 194 -7.82 7.25 17.32
CA LEU A 194 -7.40 6.79 15.99
C LEU A 194 -8.42 5.85 15.37
N ALA A 195 -9.11 5.02 16.15
CA ALA A 195 -10.17 4.13 15.68
C ALA A 195 -11.34 4.87 15.01
N THR A 196 -11.54 6.16 15.33
CA THR A 196 -12.57 6.99 14.68
C THR A 196 -12.13 7.53 13.32
N PHE A 197 -10.85 7.40 12.96
CA PHE A 197 -10.32 7.80 11.67
C PHE A 197 -10.46 6.65 10.66
N ASP A 198 -11.71 6.40 10.27
CA ASP A 198 -12.10 5.30 9.39
C ASP A 198 -12.75 5.80 8.07
N ASP A 199 -13.22 4.86 7.25
CA ASP A 199 -13.94 5.18 6.01
C ASP A 199 -15.21 5.98 6.27
N HIS A 200 -15.89 5.77 7.40
CA HIS A 200 -17.09 6.52 7.75
C HIS A 200 -16.77 7.99 8.04
N PHE A 201 -15.69 8.25 8.78
CA PHE A 201 -15.17 9.59 9.01
C PHE A 201 -14.85 10.28 7.68
N MET A 202 -14.14 9.60 6.78
CA MET A 202 -13.80 10.16 5.47
C MET A 202 -15.05 10.49 4.67
N MET A 203 -16.01 9.55 4.56
CA MET A 203 -17.27 9.78 3.85
C MET A 203 -18.11 10.89 4.48
N GLY A 204 -18.14 10.98 5.81
CA GLY A 204 -18.76 12.08 6.55
C GLY A 204 -18.11 13.43 6.23
N ARG A 205 -16.78 13.47 6.21
CA ARG A 205 -15.99 14.66 5.85
C ARG A 205 -16.28 15.12 4.43
N LEU A 206 -16.33 14.20 3.46
CA LEU A 206 -16.67 14.53 2.07
C LEU A 206 -18.04 15.18 1.95
N ARG A 207 -19.07 14.61 2.60
CA ARG A 207 -20.42 15.17 2.60
C ARG A 207 -20.47 16.55 3.25
N HIS A 208 -19.80 16.71 4.39
CA HIS A 208 -19.75 17.97 5.11
C HIS A 208 -19.11 19.08 4.26
N VAL A 209 -17.97 18.79 3.62
CA VAL A 209 -17.29 19.75 2.73
C VAL A 209 -18.16 20.08 1.54
N LEU A 210 -18.80 19.09 0.90
CA LEU A 210 -19.69 19.35 -0.24
C LEU A 210 -20.83 20.32 0.10
N SER A 211 -21.46 20.16 1.27
CA SER A 211 -22.57 21.01 1.71
C SER A 211 -22.16 22.43 2.11
N ASN A 212 -20.96 22.60 2.67
CA ASN A 212 -20.52 23.88 3.25
C ASN A 212 -19.53 24.66 2.36
N LEU A 213 -19.03 24.05 1.29
CA LEU A 213 -18.08 24.69 0.41
C LEU A 213 -18.76 25.79 -0.42
N ASN A 214 -18.45 27.04 -0.07
CA ASN A 214 -18.84 28.22 -0.84
C ASN A 214 -17.96 28.39 -2.07
N ALA A 215 -18.19 27.54 -3.08
CA ALA A 215 -17.52 27.58 -4.37
C ALA A 215 -18.55 27.36 -5.50
N PRO A 216 -18.27 27.81 -6.73
CA PRO A 216 -19.08 27.51 -7.91
C PRO A 216 -19.37 26.00 -8.09
N GLU A 217 -20.43 25.65 -8.82
CA GLU A 217 -20.79 24.23 -9.07
C GLU A 217 -19.72 23.48 -9.88
N ASP A 218 -19.00 24.20 -10.75
CA ASP A 218 -17.88 23.72 -11.55
C ASP A 218 -16.56 23.67 -10.76
N ASP A 219 -16.57 23.94 -9.44
CA ASP A 219 -15.39 23.77 -8.62
C ASP A 219 -14.87 22.32 -8.68
N PRO A 220 -13.58 22.11 -9.01
CA PRO A 220 -13.00 20.79 -9.19
C PRO A 220 -13.12 19.87 -7.97
N LEU A 221 -13.10 20.41 -6.75
CA LEU A 221 -13.28 19.63 -5.53
C LEU A 221 -14.72 19.12 -5.44
N LYS A 222 -15.71 19.98 -5.72
CA LYS A 222 -17.12 19.56 -5.76
C LYS A 222 -17.35 18.48 -6.80
N MET A 223 -16.79 18.64 -8.00
CA MET A 223 -16.88 17.65 -9.07
C MET A 223 -16.30 16.29 -8.65
N LYS A 224 -15.10 16.28 -8.07
CA LYS A 224 -14.44 15.04 -7.63
C LYS A 224 -15.15 14.39 -6.44
N ILE A 225 -15.63 15.15 -5.47
CA ILE A 225 -16.43 14.61 -4.36
C ILE A 225 -17.74 14.00 -4.89
N ASN A 226 -18.44 14.71 -5.79
CA ASN A 226 -19.66 14.20 -6.41
C ASN A 226 -19.40 12.92 -7.24
N SER A 227 -18.24 12.82 -7.90
CA SER A 227 -17.81 11.61 -8.61
C SER A 227 -17.71 10.41 -7.68
N VAL A 228 -17.08 10.57 -6.51
CA VAL A 228 -16.95 9.51 -5.50
C VAL A 228 -18.32 9.14 -4.92
N LEU A 229 -19.08 10.12 -4.43
CA LEU A 229 -20.36 9.89 -3.73
C LEU A 229 -21.44 9.29 -4.64
N ASN A 230 -21.49 9.72 -5.92
CA ASN A 230 -22.49 9.24 -6.89
C ASN A 230 -21.97 8.08 -7.76
N ARG A 231 -20.80 7.53 -7.43
CA ARG A 231 -20.15 6.44 -8.18
C ARG A 231 -20.03 6.72 -9.69
N ARG A 232 -19.56 7.91 -10.06
CA ARG A 232 -19.31 8.33 -11.45
C ARG A 232 -17.81 8.42 -11.73
N PRO A 233 -17.12 7.31 -12.02
CA PRO A 233 -15.68 7.32 -12.21
C PRO A 233 -15.28 7.94 -13.56
N PRO A 234 -14.06 8.49 -13.67
CA PRO A 234 -13.43 8.79 -14.95
C PRO A 234 -13.46 7.59 -15.90
N LYS A 235 -13.55 7.86 -17.20
CA LYS A 235 -13.52 6.82 -18.23
C LYS A 235 -12.08 6.53 -18.65
N LEU A 236 -11.78 5.25 -18.85
CA LEU A 236 -10.52 4.82 -19.41
C LEU A 236 -10.45 5.24 -20.89
N VAL A 237 -9.46 6.06 -21.24
CA VAL A 237 -9.21 6.50 -22.61
C VAL A 237 -8.26 5.53 -23.33
N ALA A 238 -7.18 5.13 -22.66
CA ALA A 238 -6.20 4.20 -23.19
C ALA A 238 -5.55 3.40 -22.05
N ALA A 239 -5.10 2.17 -22.35
CA ALA A 239 -4.33 1.33 -21.44
C ALA A 239 -3.17 0.68 -22.19
N CYS A 240 -2.05 0.51 -21.50
CA CYS A 240 -0.88 -0.21 -22.00
C CYS A 240 -0.33 -1.08 -20.88
N GLU A 241 -0.47 -2.39 -21.02
CA GLU A 241 0.02 -3.38 -20.06
C GLU A 241 1.18 -4.16 -20.68
N ARG A 242 2.27 -4.32 -19.93
CA ARG A 242 3.46 -5.05 -20.39
C ARG A 242 4.10 -5.79 -19.23
N ILE A 243 4.40 -7.07 -19.45
CA ILE A 243 5.32 -7.84 -18.59
C ILE A 243 6.73 -7.64 -19.15
N ARG A 244 7.67 -7.22 -18.30
CA ARG A 244 9.05 -6.90 -18.65
C ARG A 244 10.00 -7.26 -17.51
N SER A 245 11.28 -7.38 -17.86
CA SER A 245 12.36 -7.54 -16.89
C SER A 245 12.55 -6.25 -16.06
N ARG A 246 13.03 -6.39 -14.82
CA ARG A 246 13.12 -5.28 -13.84
C ARG A 246 14.06 -4.15 -14.26
N ASP A 247 15.06 -4.45 -15.07
CA ASP A 247 16.07 -3.53 -15.61
C ASP A 247 15.48 -2.52 -16.62
N GLN A 248 14.34 -2.84 -17.23
CA GLN A 248 13.68 -2.00 -18.25
C GLN A 248 12.75 -0.92 -17.67
N ARG A 249 12.92 -0.58 -16.38
CA ARG A 249 12.08 0.42 -15.69
C ARG A 249 12.11 1.80 -16.35
N ARG A 250 13.23 2.18 -16.97
CA ARG A 250 13.39 3.49 -17.63
C ARG A 250 12.42 3.68 -18.79
N ASP A 251 12.12 2.63 -19.55
CA ASP A 251 11.23 2.72 -20.71
C ASP A 251 9.80 3.05 -20.29
N HIS A 252 9.33 2.44 -19.20
CA HIS A 252 8.03 2.75 -18.61
C HIS A 252 7.96 4.20 -18.13
N CYS A 253 8.98 4.66 -17.39
CA CYS A 253 9.05 6.05 -16.93
C CYS A 253 9.06 7.04 -18.10
N ASN A 254 9.79 6.73 -19.17
CA ASN A 254 9.82 7.55 -20.39
C ASN A 254 8.45 7.62 -21.07
N LEU A 255 7.75 6.48 -21.18
CA LEU A 255 6.40 6.43 -21.73
C LEU A 255 5.43 7.27 -20.89
N VAL A 256 5.44 7.12 -19.57
CA VAL A 256 4.59 7.88 -18.65
C VAL A 256 4.86 9.38 -18.80
N ARG A 257 6.13 9.80 -18.90
CA ARG A 257 6.49 11.20 -19.13
C ARG A 257 5.93 11.72 -20.45
N GLN A 258 6.12 10.98 -21.54
CA GLN A 258 5.61 11.36 -22.87
C GLN A 258 4.08 11.47 -22.89
N VAL A 259 3.38 10.60 -22.16
CA VAL A 259 1.91 10.69 -22.02
C VAL A 259 1.54 11.95 -21.25
N LYS A 260 2.18 12.23 -20.11
CA LYS A 260 1.93 13.44 -19.31
C LYS A 260 2.15 14.73 -20.11
N GLU A 261 3.20 14.80 -20.92
CA GLU A 261 3.48 15.95 -21.80
C GLU A 261 2.41 16.17 -22.88
N LYS A 262 1.69 15.12 -23.28
CA LYS A 262 0.63 15.20 -24.31
C LYS A 262 -0.75 15.54 -23.74
N ILE A 263 -0.94 15.51 -22.43
CA ILE A 263 -2.26 15.74 -21.82
C ILE A 263 -2.79 17.12 -22.18
N GLY A 264 -1.98 18.18 -22.05
CA GLY A 264 -2.41 19.55 -22.39
C GLY A 264 -2.92 19.65 -23.83
N HIS A 265 -2.22 19.01 -24.77
CA HIS A 265 -2.66 18.96 -26.17
C HIS A 265 -4.00 18.23 -26.36
N TRP A 266 -4.23 17.11 -25.65
CA TRP A 266 -5.52 16.40 -25.70
C TRP A 266 -6.63 17.17 -24.99
N ALA A 267 -6.30 17.89 -23.91
CA ALA A 267 -7.22 18.77 -23.22
C ALA A 267 -7.66 19.92 -24.14
N ASP A 268 -6.74 20.55 -24.89
CA ASP A 268 -7.07 21.61 -25.86
C ASP A 268 -7.93 21.11 -27.04
N GLN A 269 -7.75 19.85 -27.45
CA GLN A 269 -8.53 19.22 -28.52
C GLN A 269 -9.88 18.67 -28.07
N SER A 270 -10.12 18.59 -26.76
CA SER A 270 -11.35 18.06 -26.18
C SER A 270 -12.05 19.13 -25.35
N ASP A 271 -13.32 18.90 -25.01
CA ASP A 271 -14.05 19.77 -24.07
C ASP A 271 -13.81 19.32 -22.61
N VAL A 272 -12.64 18.72 -22.32
CA VAL A 272 -12.30 18.13 -21.02
C VAL A 272 -11.10 18.84 -20.42
N PRO A 273 -11.28 19.59 -19.32
CA PRO A 273 -10.19 20.28 -18.64
C PRO A 273 -9.01 19.36 -18.28
N GLU A 274 -7.79 19.84 -18.48
CA GLU A 274 -6.53 19.11 -18.21
C GLU A 274 -6.51 18.46 -16.82
N MET A 275 -7.05 19.14 -15.80
CA MET A 275 -7.08 18.67 -14.42
C MET A 275 -7.96 17.43 -14.16
N LEU A 276 -8.78 17.02 -15.13
CA LEU A 276 -9.60 15.81 -15.10
C LEU A 276 -8.93 14.63 -15.81
N TRP A 277 -7.76 14.84 -16.41
CA TRP A 277 -6.96 13.79 -16.99
C TRP A 277 -6.04 13.19 -15.94
N HIS A 278 -6.04 11.86 -15.87
CA HIS A 278 -5.27 11.10 -14.91
C HIS A 278 -4.39 10.08 -15.62
N VAL A 279 -3.14 9.97 -15.18
CA VAL A 279 -2.20 8.96 -15.67
C VAL A 279 -1.86 8.05 -14.50
N TRP A 280 -2.25 6.79 -14.62
CA TRP A 280 -1.90 5.77 -13.66
C TRP A 280 -0.66 5.01 -14.15
N ASP A 281 0.40 5.00 -13.34
CA ASP A 281 1.75 4.59 -13.74
C ASP A 281 2.36 3.49 -12.85
N ARG A 282 1.52 2.75 -12.11
CA ARG A 282 1.96 1.72 -11.17
C ARG A 282 2.53 0.49 -11.89
N HIS A 283 3.37 -0.23 -11.15
CA HIS A 283 3.97 -1.49 -11.57
C HIS A 283 3.81 -2.53 -10.44
N LEU A 284 3.70 -3.80 -10.82
CA LEU A 284 3.64 -4.92 -9.89
C LEU A 284 4.89 -5.79 -10.03
N PRO A 285 5.75 -5.88 -9.01
CA PRO A 285 6.78 -6.90 -8.97
C PRO A 285 6.14 -8.27 -8.67
N MET A 286 6.41 -9.26 -9.53
CA MET A 286 5.90 -10.64 -9.34
C MET A 286 6.43 -11.28 -8.05
N THR A 287 7.66 -10.95 -7.66
CA THR A 287 8.32 -11.42 -6.43
C THR A 287 8.89 -10.24 -5.64
N LYS A 288 8.95 -10.33 -4.31
CA LYS A 288 9.73 -9.42 -3.45
C LYS A 288 11.21 -9.80 -3.49
N ILE A 289 11.53 -11.09 -3.64
CA ILE A 289 12.89 -11.59 -3.80
C ILE A 289 13.50 -10.96 -5.07
N GLY A 290 14.52 -10.12 -4.86
CA GLY A 290 15.34 -9.56 -5.94
C GLY A 290 15.95 -10.67 -6.78
N SER A 291 16.22 -10.37 -8.04
CA SER A 291 16.71 -11.26 -9.10
C SER A 291 18.05 -11.93 -8.80
N LEU A 292 18.15 -12.83 -7.81
CA LEU A 292 19.41 -13.56 -7.61
C LEU A 292 19.57 -14.71 -8.61
N VAL A 293 18.49 -15.22 -9.20
CA VAL A 293 18.58 -16.18 -10.31
C VAL A 293 17.48 -15.88 -11.33
N PRO A 294 17.82 -15.38 -12.53
CA PRO A 294 16.91 -15.43 -13.66
C PRO A 294 16.45 -16.88 -13.85
N VAL A 295 15.17 -17.12 -14.15
CA VAL A 295 14.66 -18.48 -14.41
C VAL A 295 15.49 -19.20 -15.50
N SER A 296 16.09 -18.45 -16.43
CA SER A 296 16.99 -18.95 -17.47
C SER A 296 18.39 -19.37 -16.98
N VAL A 297 18.75 -19.08 -15.73
CA VAL A 297 20.06 -19.37 -15.11
C VAL A 297 19.93 -20.44 -14.02
N ILE A 298 18.73 -20.99 -13.81
CA ILE A 298 18.58 -22.25 -13.06
C ILE A 298 19.12 -23.34 -13.98
N GLU A 299 20.42 -23.60 -13.90
CA GLU A 299 21.05 -24.76 -14.54
C GLU A 299 20.34 -26.03 -14.06
N GLU A 300 20.07 -26.95 -14.99
CA GLU A 300 19.42 -28.24 -14.73
C GLU A 300 20.28 -29.18 -13.84
N ASP A 301 21.47 -28.74 -13.43
CA ASP A 301 22.49 -29.55 -12.75
C ASP A 301 22.18 -29.85 -11.26
N GLY A 302 21.00 -29.49 -10.76
CA GLY A 302 20.48 -29.90 -9.45
C GLY A 302 19.45 -31.03 -9.47
N PHE A 303 19.07 -31.55 -10.66
CA PHE A 303 17.97 -32.50 -10.80
C PHE A 303 18.37 -34.00 -10.76
N GLU A 304 19.64 -34.34 -10.48
CA GLU A 304 20.11 -35.73 -10.54
C GLU A 304 19.84 -36.59 -9.27
N GLU A 305 19.39 -36.03 -8.14
CA GLU A 305 19.16 -36.85 -6.92
C GLU A 305 17.83 -37.63 -6.89
N GLU A 306 16.90 -37.40 -7.83
CA GLU A 306 15.65 -38.19 -7.93
C GLU A 306 15.78 -39.48 -8.75
N ALA A 307 16.96 -39.80 -9.31
CA ALA A 307 17.22 -41.08 -9.99
C ALA A 307 17.64 -42.22 -9.05
N ALA A 308 17.86 -41.96 -7.75
CA ALA A 308 18.40 -42.94 -6.80
C ALA A 308 17.38 -43.56 -5.82
N GLN A 309 16.08 -43.28 -5.96
CA GLN A 309 15.04 -43.92 -5.16
C GLN A 309 13.96 -44.58 -6.03
N GLY A 310 14.40 -45.55 -6.85
CA GLY A 310 13.54 -46.59 -7.41
C GLY A 310 13.93 -47.94 -6.83
N VAL A 311 13.11 -48.44 -5.89
CA VAL A 311 12.93 -49.87 -5.62
C VAL A 311 11.55 -50.25 -6.15
#